data_AF-A0A3N1WJN6-F1
#
_entry.id   AF-A0A3N1WJN6-F1
#
_cell.length_a   1.000
_cell.length_b   1.000
_cell.length_c   1.000
_cell.angle_alpha   90.00
_cell.angle_beta   90.00
_cell.angle_gamma   90.00
#
_symmetry.space_group_name_H-M   'P 1'
#
loop_
_entity.id
_entity.type
_entity.pdbx_description
1 polymer ?
#
loop_
_entity_poly.entity_id
_entity_poly.type
_entity_poly.pdbx_seq_one_letter_code
_entity_poly.pdbx_strand_id
1 'polypeptide(L)'
;MSFYKFNTAAVLAAWDEVEKQEKELRQQSKTFAALFGAVPVFNSDLTRSYLYGVRFEKSIYADPSLWTKPTEQSGFSSWPRAKAPKGMGEAHRALVALWRDKKPKIEVDRDTFLKSAGLDWGMLFMTGCAYFRHGDTVYFSTGAKPDPAAGGIEILGSEYQQAKTAAGN
;
A
#
# COMPACT_ATOMS: atom_id res chain seq x y z
N MET A 1 20.09 5.06 13.14
CA MET A 1 18.65 4.96 13.41
C MET A 1 18.48 4.57 14.87
N SER A 2 17.49 5.15 15.54
CA SER A 2 17.04 4.70 16.86
C SER A 2 15.95 3.64 16.69
N PHE A 3 15.78 2.81 17.72
CA PHE A 3 14.83 1.72 17.71
C PHE A 3 13.83 1.92 18.83
N TYR A 4 12.55 1.73 18.54
CA TYR A 4 11.48 1.90 19.51
C TYR A 4 10.56 0.70 19.50
N LYS A 5 9.94 0.41 20.64
CA LYS A 5 8.82 -0.51 20.73
C LYS A 5 7.61 0.17 21.34
N PHE A 6 6.43 -0.23 20.87
CA PHE A 6 5.14 0.29 21.31
C PHE A 6 4.22 -0.88 21.63
N ASN A 7 3.58 -0.83 22.80
CA ASN A 7 2.55 -1.76 23.26
C ASN A 7 1.27 -1.04 23.70
N THR A 8 1.15 0.25 23.37
CA THR A 8 -0.03 1.05 23.71
C THR A 8 -1.22 0.60 22.86
N ALA A 9 -2.42 0.58 23.46
CA ALA A 9 -3.64 0.16 22.77
C ALA A 9 -3.93 1.00 21.51
N ALA A 10 -3.56 2.28 21.51
CA ALA A 10 -3.73 3.16 20.35
C ALA A 10 -2.89 2.71 19.15
N VAL A 11 -1.60 2.39 19.36
CA VAL A 11 -0.70 1.93 18.28
C VAL A 11 -1.11 0.56 17.77
N LEU A 12 -1.49 -0.35 18.67
CA LEU A 12 -1.94 -1.69 18.31
C LEU A 12 -3.25 -1.66 17.51
N ALA A 13 -4.24 -0.86 17.94
CA ALA A 13 -5.49 -0.71 17.22
C ALA A 13 -5.30 -0.06 15.84
N ALA A 14 -4.40 0.94 15.73
CA ALA A 14 -4.10 1.57 14.46
C ALA A 14 -3.36 0.60 13.51
N TRP A 15 -2.46 -0.24 14.04
CA TRP A 15 -1.83 -1.31 13.28
C TRP A 15 -2.86 -2.31 12.74
N ASP A 16 -3.77 -2.78 13.59
CA ASP A 16 -4.83 -3.73 13.21
C ASP A 16 -5.71 -3.17 12.08
N GLU A 17 -6.04 -1.88 12.14
CA GLU A 17 -6.80 -1.22 11.09
C GLU A 17 -6.00 -1.13 9.77
N VAL A 18 -4.69 -0.82 9.82
CA VAL A 18 -3.83 -0.85 8.62
C VAL A 18 -3.78 -2.26 8.02
N GLU A 19 -3.61 -3.31 8.83
CA GLU A 19 -3.62 -4.70 8.33
C GLU A 19 -4.95 -5.09 7.72
N LYS A 20 -6.06 -4.65 8.31
CA LYS A 20 -7.40 -4.89 7.79
C LYS A 20 -7.60 -4.18 6.45
N GLN A 21 -7.22 -2.91 6.34
CA GLN A 21 -7.30 -2.15 5.08
C GLN A 21 -6.42 -2.77 3.99
N GLU A 22 -5.21 -3.23 4.32
CA GLU A 22 -4.33 -3.94 3.38
C GLU A 22 -4.96 -5.24 2.87
N LYS A 23 -5.55 -6.04 3.77
CA LYS A 23 -6.26 -7.27 3.38
C LYS A 23 -7.45 -6.95 2.47
N GLU A 24 -8.24 -5.94 2.81
CA GLU A 24 -9.39 -5.51 2.02
C GLU A 24 -8.98 -4.97 0.65
N LEU A 25 -7.99 -4.07 0.58
CA LEU A 25 -7.43 -3.54 -0.66
C LEU A 25 -6.96 -4.68 -1.57
N ARG A 26 -6.20 -5.65 -1.03
CA ARG A 26 -5.70 -6.79 -1.79
C ARG A 26 -6.84 -7.66 -2.32
N GLN A 27 -7.84 -7.94 -1.49
CA GLN A 27 -8.97 -8.77 -1.88
C GLN A 27 -9.79 -8.10 -2.98
N GLN A 28 -10.22 -6.84 -2.77
CA GLN A 28 -11.01 -6.11 -3.76
C GLN A 28 -10.24 -5.91 -5.08
N SER A 29 -8.94 -5.63 -5.00
CA SER A 29 -8.09 -5.45 -6.18
C SER A 29 -7.90 -6.73 -6.98
N LYS A 30 -7.80 -7.89 -6.31
CA LYS A 30 -7.76 -9.19 -6.98
C LYS A 30 -9.07 -9.47 -7.72
N THR A 31 -10.21 -9.26 -7.06
CA THR A 31 -11.54 -9.42 -7.67
C THR A 31 -11.71 -8.48 -8.87
N PHE A 32 -11.28 -7.23 -8.75
CA PHE A 32 -11.32 -6.26 -9.84
C PHE A 32 -10.43 -6.66 -11.03
N ALA A 33 -9.17 -7.03 -10.79
CA ALA A 33 -8.25 -7.40 -11.86
C ALA A 33 -8.70 -8.68 -12.60
N ALA A 34 -9.33 -9.62 -11.88
CA ALA A 34 -9.88 -10.84 -12.45
C ALA A 34 -10.97 -10.58 -13.51
N LEU A 35 -11.71 -9.46 -13.43
CA LEU A 35 -12.68 -9.05 -14.46
C LEU A 35 -12.03 -8.90 -15.85
N PHE A 36 -10.73 -8.63 -15.88
CA PHE A 36 -9.95 -8.41 -17.10
C PHE A 36 -8.98 -9.58 -17.39
N GLY A 37 -9.03 -10.67 -16.62
CA GLY A 37 -8.03 -11.74 -16.71
C GLY A 37 -6.60 -11.28 -16.39
N ALA A 38 -6.47 -10.29 -15.51
CA ALA A 38 -5.22 -9.64 -15.13
C ALA A 38 -4.89 -9.83 -13.64
N VAL A 39 -3.71 -9.39 -13.23
CA VAL A 39 -3.30 -9.31 -11.81
C VAL A 39 -3.23 -7.85 -11.34
N PRO A 40 -3.54 -7.55 -10.08
CA PRO A 40 -3.45 -6.18 -9.57
C PRO A 40 -1.99 -5.76 -9.40
N VAL A 41 -1.71 -4.49 -9.70
CA VAL A 41 -0.43 -3.84 -9.40
C VAL A 41 -0.68 -2.75 -8.37
N PHE A 42 0.03 -2.83 -7.25
CA PHE A 42 -0.07 -1.87 -6.16
C PHE A 42 1.05 -0.84 -6.26
N ASN A 43 0.78 0.36 -5.76
CA ASN A 43 1.80 1.35 -5.49
C ASN A 43 1.63 1.84 -4.05
N SER A 44 2.72 2.25 -3.44
CA SER A 44 2.74 2.70 -2.06
C SER A 44 3.74 3.83 -1.88
N ASP A 45 3.35 4.81 -1.08
CA ASP A 45 4.25 5.79 -0.48
C ASP A 45 4.38 5.52 1.03
N LEU A 46 5.03 6.43 1.76
CA LEU A 46 5.20 6.32 3.22
C LEU A 46 3.87 6.19 3.98
N THR A 47 2.82 6.84 3.47
CA THR A 47 1.54 6.99 4.14
C THR A 47 0.43 6.18 3.52
N ARG A 48 0.57 5.73 2.27
CA ARG A 48 -0.56 5.13 1.53
C ARG A 48 -0.15 3.91 0.72
N SER A 49 -1.08 2.95 0.62
CA SER A 49 -1.07 1.93 -0.43
C SER A 49 -2.37 1.99 -1.21
N TYR A 50 -2.31 1.79 -2.52
CA TYR A 50 -3.49 1.77 -3.36
C TYR A 50 -3.30 0.90 -4.61
N LEU A 51 -4.40 0.57 -5.26
CA LEU A 51 -4.39 -0.07 -6.58
C LEU A 51 -3.95 0.94 -7.64
N TYR A 52 -2.76 0.72 -8.20
CA TYR A 52 -2.19 1.56 -9.23
C TYR A 52 -2.75 1.22 -10.61
N GLY A 53 -2.86 -0.08 -10.93
CA GLY A 53 -3.42 -0.55 -12.19
C GLY A 53 -3.50 -2.08 -12.24
N VAL A 54 -3.64 -2.62 -13.44
CA VAL A 54 -3.65 -4.08 -13.67
C VAL A 54 -2.51 -4.47 -14.61
N ARG A 55 -1.97 -5.68 -14.48
CA ARG A 55 -0.97 -6.23 -15.40
C ARG A 55 -1.53 -7.48 -16.07
N PHE A 56 -1.48 -7.52 -17.40
CA PHE A 56 -1.87 -8.68 -18.18
C PHE A 56 -0.69 -9.66 -18.28
N GLU A 57 -0.89 -10.91 -17.85
CA GLU A 57 0.15 -11.95 -17.91
C GLU A 57 -0.01 -12.90 -19.10
N LYS A 58 -1.21 -12.97 -19.69
CA LYS A 58 -1.55 -13.84 -20.82
C LYS A 58 -2.08 -13.03 -22.00
N SER A 59 -3.39 -12.80 -22.04
CA SER A 59 -4.07 -12.03 -23.08
C SER A 59 -4.57 -10.70 -22.52
N ILE A 60 -4.47 -9.64 -23.32
CA ILE A 60 -5.07 -8.35 -22.98
C ILE A 60 -6.59 -8.44 -23.15
N TYR A 61 -7.33 -7.89 -22.18
CA TYR A 61 -8.79 -7.78 -22.28
C TYR A 61 -9.19 -6.75 -23.34
N ALA A 62 -10.04 -7.16 -24.28
CA ALA A 62 -10.43 -6.34 -25.44
C ALA A 62 -9.21 -5.92 -26.30
N ASP A 63 -9.33 -4.82 -27.05
CA ASP A 63 -8.27 -4.37 -27.97
C ASP A 63 -7.08 -3.73 -27.20
N PRO A 64 -5.82 -4.14 -27.45
CA PRO A 64 -4.64 -3.57 -26.79
C PRO A 64 -4.49 -2.05 -26.92
N SER A 65 -4.98 -1.45 -28.00
CA SER A 65 -4.90 0.00 -28.22
C SER A 65 -5.77 0.80 -27.25
N LEU A 66 -6.74 0.16 -26.58
CA LEU A 66 -7.59 0.79 -25.56
C LEU A 66 -6.87 0.99 -24.22
N TRP A 67 -5.71 0.36 -24.02
CA TRP A 67 -4.96 0.39 -22.77
C TRP A 67 -3.71 1.27 -22.86
N THR A 68 -3.27 1.80 -21.73
CA THR A 68 -1.96 2.42 -21.61
C THR A 68 -0.86 1.39 -21.84
N LYS A 69 0.28 1.85 -22.38
CA LYS A 69 1.42 0.95 -22.63
C LYS A 69 2.04 0.57 -21.28
N PRO A 70 2.22 -0.73 -20.97
CA PRO A 70 2.92 -1.15 -19.76
C PRO A 70 4.40 -0.76 -19.87
N THR A 71 4.95 -0.21 -18.78
CA THR A 71 6.36 0.18 -18.68
C THR A 71 6.96 -0.34 -17.38
N GLU A 72 8.28 -0.50 -17.35
CA GLU A 72 8.98 -0.91 -16.12
C GLU A 72 8.72 0.07 -14.96
N GLN A 73 8.73 1.37 -15.24
CA GLN A 73 8.43 2.44 -14.27
C GLN A 73 7.03 2.34 -13.64
N SER A 74 6.08 1.72 -14.34
CA SER A 74 4.70 1.54 -13.87
C SER A 74 4.48 0.14 -13.28
N GLY A 75 5.54 -0.65 -13.06
CA GLY A 75 5.42 -2.06 -12.65
C GLY A 75 4.74 -2.93 -13.72
N PHE A 76 4.86 -2.54 -15.00
CA PHE A 76 4.13 -3.10 -16.14
C PHE A 76 2.61 -3.04 -15.99
N SER A 77 2.10 -2.07 -15.22
CA SER A 77 0.66 -1.87 -15.09
C SER A 77 0.06 -1.17 -16.31
N SER A 78 -1.25 -1.29 -16.42
CA SER A 78 -2.07 -0.75 -17.50
C SER A 78 -3.41 -0.32 -16.92
N TRP A 79 -4.01 0.68 -17.57
CA TRP A 79 -5.37 1.16 -17.32
C TRP A 79 -5.96 1.66 -18.65
N PRO A 80 -7.28 1.83 -18.76
CA PRO A 80 -7.90 2.35 -19.97
C PRO A 80 -7.32 3.72 -20.34
N ARG A 81 -7.07 3.96 -21.63
CA ARG A 81 -6.58 5.26 -22.10
C ARG A 81 -7.56 6.36 -21.77
N ALA A 82 -7.03 7.57 -21.57
CA ALA A 82 -7.88 8.75 -21.37
C ALA A 82 -8.71 9.12 -22.61
N LYS A 83 -8.23 8.79 -23.82
CA LYS A 83 -8.88 9.09 -25.10
C LYS A 83 -9.11 7.82 -25.90
N ALA A 84 -10.26 7.73 -26.56
CA ALA A 84 -10.58 6.64 -27.46
C ALA A 84 -9.66 6.67 -28.70
N PRO A 85 -9.09 5.52 -29.11
CA PRO A 85 -8.51 5.36 -30.44
C PRO A 85 -9.52 5.64 -31.55
N LYS A 86 -9.03 6.04 -32.72
CA LYS A 86 -9.87 6.32 -33.90
C LYS A 86 -10.72 5.10 -34.25
N GLY A 87 -12.04 5.28 -34.31
CA GLY A 87 -12.99 4.22 -34.64
C GLY A 87 -13.40 3.30 -33.48
N MET A 88 -12.86 3.49 -32.27
CA MET A 88 -13.13 2.61 -31.11
C MET A 88 -13.94 3.28 -29.98
N GLY A 89 -14.68 4.34 -30.30
CA GLY A 89 -15.37 5.15 -29.28
C GLY A 89 -16.35 4.36 -28.41
N GLU A 90 -17.07 3.40 -28.98
CA GLU A 90 -18.02 2.57 -28.23
C GLU A 90 -17.33 1.59 -27.28
N ALA A 91 -16.38 0.80 -27.78
CA ALA A 91 -15.59 -0.13 -26.98
C ALA A 91 -14.81 0.59 -25.87
N HIS A 92 -14.25 1.77 -26.16
CA HIS A 92 -13.57 2.60 -25.17
C HIS A 92 -14.51 3.05 -24.04
N ARG A 93 -15.71 3.54 -24.38
CA ARG A 93 -16.71 3.96 -23.37
C ARG A 93 -17.14 2.79 -22.49
N ALA A 94 -17.41 1.62 -23.08
CA ALA A 94 -17.78 0.42 -22.33
C ALA A 94 -16.67 0.01 -21.35
N LEU A 95 -15.41 -0.01 -21.81
CA LEU A 95 -14.26 -0.33 -20.97
C LEU A 95 -14.08 0.68 -19.82
N VAL A 96 -14.14 1.98 -20.12
CA VAL A 96 -13.99 3.04 -19.09
C VAL A 96 -15.12 2.99 -18.08
N ALA A 97 -16.36 2.73 -18.51
CA ALA A 97 -17.50 2.58 -17.61
C ALA A 97 -17.29 1.39 -16.66
N LEU A 98 -16.96 0.21 -17.19
CA LEU A 98 -16.67 -0.97 -16.38
C LEU A 98 -15.53 -0.71 -15.38
N TRP A 99 -14.44 -0.10 -15.85
CA TRP A 99 -13.29 0.24 -15.01
C TRP A 99 -13.70 1.17 -13.86
N ARG A 100 -14.42 2.26 -14.14
CA ARG A 100 -14.83 3.24 -13.13
C ARG A 100 -15.84 2.70 -12.12
N ASP A 101 -16.77 1.87 -12.59
CA ASP A 101 -17.79 1.25 -11.74
C ASP A 101 -17.17 0.23 -10.79
N LYS A 102 -16.20 -0.56 -11.28
CA LYS A 102 -15.66 -1.69 -10.51
C LYS A 102 -14.34 -1.39 -9.79
N LYS A 103 -13.62 -0.31 -10.12
CA LYS A 103 -12.31 -0.01 -9.50
C LYS A 103 -12.50 0.24 -7.99
N PRO A 104 -11.76 -0.48 -7.12
CA PRO A 104 -11.72 -0.21 -5.70
C PRO A 104 -11.31 1.24 -5.42
N LYS A 105 -12.08 1.91 -4.56
CA LYS A 105 -11.80 3.28 -4.08
C LYS A 105 -11.07 3.29 -2.74
N ILE A 106 -10.80 2.12 -2.18
CA ILE A 106 -10.05 1.98 -0.94
C ILE A 106 -8.57 2.31 -1.17
N GLU A 107 -8.02 3.07 -0.23
CA GLU A 107 -6.60 3.31 -0.06
C GLU A 107 -6.29 2.98 1.40
N VAL A 108 -5.14 2.35 1.65
CA VAL A 108 -4.66 2.10 3.01
C VAL A 108 -4.11 3.40 3.55
N ASP A 109 -4.54 3.83 4.73
CA ASP A 109 -3.99 4.99 5.41
C ASP A 109 -3.06 4.57 6.55
N ARG A 110 -1.77 4.83 6.38
CA ARG A 110 -0.73 4.64 7.39
C ARG A 110 -0.42 5.92 8.17
N ASP A 111 -0.88 7.09 7.72
CA ASP A 111 -0.61 8.35 8.43
C ASP A 111 -1.26 8.31 9.82
N THR A 112 -2.48 7.81 9.92
CA THR A 112 -3.15 7.57 11.20
C THR A 112 -2.33 6.65 12.12
N PHE A 113 -1.75 5.57 11.59
CA PHE A 113 -0.88 4.67 12.34
C PHE A 113 0.42 5.34 12.78
N LEU A 114 1.10 6.05 11.90
CA LEU A 114 2.34 6.75 12.22
C LEU A 114 2.11 7.82 13.30
N LYS A 115 1.02 8.58 13.19
CA LYS A 115 0.61 9.57 14.20
C LYS A 115 0.29 8.93 15.55
N SER A 116 -0.31 7.74 15.57
CA SER A 116 -0.55 7.01 16.83
C SER A 116 0.75 6.64 17.56
N ALA A 117 1.85 6.45 16.82
CA ALA A 117 3.19 6.23 17.34
C ALA A 117 3.96 7.55 17.59
N GLY A 118 3.30 8.71 17.50
CA GLY A 118 3.93 10.01 17.70
C GLY A 118 4.91 10.39 16.60
N LEU A 119 4.73 9.88 15.38
CA LEU A 119 5.60 10.13 14.23
C LEU A 119 4.85 10.94 13.16
N ASP A 120 5.57 11.88 12.54
CA ASP A 120 5.09 12.71 11.44
C ASP A 120 5.72 12.26 10.11
N TRP A 121 4.89 12.13 9.06
CA TRP A 121 5.34 11.66 7.76
C TRP A 121 6.41 12.55 7.11
N GLY A 122 6.38 13.87 7.35
CA GLY A 122 7.34 14.83 6.80
C GLY A 122 8.74 14.58 7.35
N MET A 123 8.84 14.29 8.66
CA MET A 123 10.11 13.91 9.28
C MET A 123 10.57 12.53 8.80
N LEU A 124 9.66 11.57 8.65
CA LEU A 124 9.99 10.22 8.19
C LEU A 124 10.47 10.19 6.75
N PHE A 125 10.00 11.10 5.89
CA PHE A 125 10.49 11.26 4.53
C PHE A 125 12.00 11.59 4.49
N MET A 126 12.49 12.37 5.46
CA MET A 126 13.91 12.74 5.54
C MET A 126 14.78 11.71 6.26
N THR A 127 14.19 10.97 7.22
CA THR A 127 14.96 10.14 8.17
C THR A 127 14.81 8.64 7.95
N GLY A 128 13.80 8.22 7.17
CA GLY A 128 13.45 6.83 6.98
C GLY A 128 12.66 6.23 8.14
N CYS A 129 11.88 5.20 7.81
CA CYS A 129 11.08 4.43 8.75
C CYS A 129 10.96 2.99 8.29
N ALA A 130 11.18 2.04 9.19
CA ALA A 130 10.79 0.65 9.02
C ALA A 130 10.09 0.18 10.29
N TYR A 131 9.09 -0.67 10.14
CA TYR A 131 8.33 -1.19 11.28
C TYR A 131 7.80 -2.60 11.01
N PHE A 132 7.54 -3.33 12.09
CA PHE A 132 6.88 -4.63 12.05
C PHE A 132 6.22 -4.92 13.40
N ARG A 133 5.25 -5.84 13.42
CA ARG A 133 4.63 -6.32 14.66
C ARG A 133 5.15 -7.71 15.00
N HIS A 134 5.37 -7.95 16.29
CA HIS A 134 5.59 -9.27 16.86
C HIS A 134 4.84 -9.39 18.18
N GLY A 135 3.89 -10.32 18.26
CA GLY A 135 2.96 -10.42 19.38
C GLY A 135 2.19 -9.10 19.59
N ASP A 136 2.13 -8.64 20.84
CA ASP A 136 1.46 -7.38 21.21
C ASP A 136 2.42 -6.18 21.23
N THR A 137 3.40 -6.18 20.34
CA THR A 137 4.37 -5.09 20.25
C THR A 137 4.67 -4.74 18.80
N VAL A 138 4.64 -3.44 18.51
CA VAL A 138 5.07 -2.87 17.23
C VAL A 138 6.45 -2.27 17.41
N TYR A 139 7.38 -2.67 16.56
CA TYR A 139 8.77 -2.25 16.55
C TYR A 139 8.99 -1.25 15.43
N PHE A 140 9.76 -0.21 15.72
CA PHE A 140 10.15 0.82 14.76
C PHE A 140 11.68 0.95 14.71
N SER A 141 12.20 1.15 13.51
CA SER A 141 13.54 1.65 13.22
C SER A 141 13.38 2.95 12.45
N THR A 142 13.77 4.07 13.05
CA THR A 142 13.60 5.39 12.43
C THR A 142 14.71 6.35 12.87
N GLY A 143 14.96 7.38 12.06
CA GLY A 143 15.80 8.52 12.48
C GLY A 143 15.01 9.64 13.15
N ALA A 144 13.67 9.56 13.19
CA ALA A 144 12.82 10.50 13.92
C ALA A 144 12.69 10.09 15.40
N LYS A 145 12.46 11.07 16.27
CA LYS A 145 12.13 10.82 17.68
C LYS A 145 10.61 10.83 17.84
N PRO A 146 9.98 9.72 18.28
CA PRO A 146 8.56 9.69 18.63
C PRO A 146 8.20 10.71 19.70
N ASP A 147 6.98 11.23 19.66
CA ASP A 147 6.40 11.97 20.79
C ASP A 147 6.38 11.06 22.05
N PRO A 148 6.98 11.49 23.18
CA PRO A 148 6.94 10.74 24.42
C PRO A 148 5.52 10.33 24.87
N ALA A 149 4.50 11.12 24.54
CA ALA A 149 3.10 10.84 24.87
C ALA A 149 2.54 9.60 24.15
N ALA A 150 3.15 9.18 23.03
CA ALA A 150 2.75 7.97 22.30
C ALA A 150 3.17 6.66 23.00
N GLY A 151 3.98 6.75 24.06
CA GLY A 151 4.40 5.60 24.86
C GLY A 151 5.49 4.74 24.21
N GLY A 152 6.27 5.31 23.29
CA GLY A 152 7.40 4.63 22.67
C GLY A 152 8.55 4.43 23.65
N ILE A 153 9.00 3.18 23.81
CA ILE A 153 10.16 2.83 24.62
C ILE A 153 11.36 2.65 23.68
N GLU A 154 12.40 3.45 23.85
CA GLU A 154 13.65 3.27 23.10
C GLU A 154 14.33 1.96 23.52
N ILE A 155 14.78 1.19 22.55
CA ILE A 155 15.40 -0.12 22.74
C ILE A 155 16.75 -0.18 22.03
N LEU A 156 17.55 -1.18 22.39
CA LEU A 156 18.79 -1.47 21.69
C LEU A 156 18.50 -2.09 20.31
N GLY A 157 19.40 -1.85 19.36
CA GLY A 157 19.32 -2.47 18.04
C GLY A 157 19.36 -4.01 18.10
N SER A 158 20.04 -4.59 19.09
CA SER A 158 20.05 -6.04 19.30
C SER A 158 18.66 -6.60 19.64
N GLU A 159 17.89 -5.90 20.49
CA GLU A 159 16.52 -6.28 20.82
C GLU A 159 15.60 -6.19 19.60
N TYR A 160 15.74 -5.12 18.80
CA TYR A 160 15.00 -4.98 17.54
C TYR A 160 15.31 -6.12 16.55
N GLN A 161 16.58 -6.47 16.36
CA GLN A 161 16.96 -7.56 15.44
C GLN A 161 16.47 -8.92 15.93
N GLN A 162 16.54 -9.20 17.23
CA GLN A 162 16.01 -10.44 17.81
C GLN A 162 14.50 -10.57 17.55
N ALA A 163 13.74 -9.50 17.80
CA ALA A 163 12.30 -9.48 17.52
C ALA A 163 12.01 -9.63 16.01
N LYS A 164 12.83 -8.99 15.15
CA LYS A 164 12.68 -9.07 13.70
C LYS A 164 12.89 -10.50 13.19
N THR A 165 13.95 -11.16 13.65
CA THR A 165 14.21 -12.58 13.35
C THR A 165 13.10 -13.48 13.87
N ALA A 166 12.63 -13.26 15.11
CA ALA A 166 11.53 -14.04 15.69
C ALA A 166 10.20 -13.86 14.93
N ALA A 167 10.00 -12.70 14.30
CA ALA A 167 8.83 -12.41 13.47
C ALA A 167 8.96 -12.93 12.02
N GLY A 168 10.13 -13.44 11.61
CA GLY A 168 10.38 -13.90 10.24
C GLY A 168 10.49 -12.76 9.21
N ASN A 169 10.89 -11.56 9.63
CA ASN A 169 11.01 -10.35 8.79
C ASN A 169 12.46 -10.00 8.44
#